data_AF-A0A975J3M0-F1
#
_entry.id   AF-A0A975J3M0-F1
#
_cell.length_a   1.000
_cell.length_b   1.000
_cell.length_c   1.000
_cell.angle_alpha   90.00
_cell.angle_beta   90.00
_cell.angle_gamma   90.00
#
_symmetry.space_group_name_H-M   'P 1'
#
loop_
_entity.id
_entity.type
_entity.pdbx_description
1 polymer ?
#
loop_
_entity_poly.entity_id
_entity_poly.type
_entity_poly.pdbx_seq_one_letter_code
_entity_poly.pdbx_strand_id
1 'polypeptide(L)'
;MKATCNVIKDILPLYVENLASYDSCTVVEEHLISCNECKKELDAMKSHETPPIDIDISPLKKIKSTIRQKRLQAILSSIMITLIICFVAIAFLTAPEYLLYKEGLVSFVESDNGTILALFNDEVSGYDINVYPSQRGEGNVYHISTWNNIWNRNISKITSNIAILNPNGEPIDAVYYYTTDGNSDSLIYGKDQHPSGGLVTLPRLFLAYYLLIAITLTTLCILILAIFRRYKRITNATRKIIFLPISYILGHLLIKGFTTISYSATRDFYAILLVMIPLYIVFLFAFNIIMEHKRNKFK
;
A
#
# COMPACT_ATOMS: atom_id res chain seq x y z
N MET A 1 -78.85 -21.06 -24.59
CA MET A 1 -79.32 -22.13 -23.68
C MET A 1 -78.80 -21.76 -22.29
N LYS A 2 -79.64 -21.61 -21.26
CA LYS A 2 -79.15 -21.17 -19.94
C LYS A 2 -78.34 -22.30 -19.31
N ALA A 3 -77.06 -22.08 -19.05
CA ALA A 3 -76.21 -23.05 -18.35
C ALA A 3 -76.76 -23.28 -16.94
N THR A 4 -76.78 -24.54 -16.50
CA THR A 4 -77.24 -24.92 -15.16
C THR A 4 -76.13 -24.67 -14.14
N CYS A 5 -76.50 -24.43 -12.87
CA CYS A 5 -75.53 -24.15 -11.81
C CYS A 5 -74.46 -25.25 -11.67
N ASN A 6 -74.80 -26.51 -11.91
CA ASN A 6 -73.84 -27.63 -11.83
C ASN A 6 -72.73 -27.49 -12.87
N VAL A 7 -73.08 -27.15 -14.11
CA VAL A 7 -72.09 -26.93 -15.18
C VAL A 7 -71.17 -25.75 -14.85
N ILE A 8 -71.72 -24.70 -14.24
CA ILE A 8 -70.93 -23.53 -13.83
C ILE A 8 -69.97 -23.87 -12.69
N LYS A 9 -70.40 -24.66 -11.72
CA LYS A 9 -69.55 -25.14 -10.61
C LYS A 9 -68.38 -26.00 -11.10
N ASP A 10 -68.61 -26.84 -12.11
CA ASP A 10 -67.56 -27.69 -12.69
C ASP A 10 -66.49 -26.87 -13.43
N ILE A 11 -66.87 -25.74 -14.03
CA ILE A 11 -65.98 -24.86 -14.79
C ILE A 11 -65.31 -23.80 -13.90
N LEU A 12 -65.91 -23.47 -12.75
CA LEU A 12 -65.46 -22.40 -11.83
C LEU A 12 -63.97 -22.50 -11.42
N PRO A 13 -63.41 -23.67 -11.08
CA PRO A 13 -62.00 -23.78 -10.72
C PRO A 13 -61.07 -23.39 -11.89
N LEU A 14 -61.40 -23.83 -13.10
CA LEU A 14 -60.64 -23.49 -14.32
C LEU A 14 -60.77 -22.00 -14.67
N TYR A 15 -61.91 -21.39 -14.36
CA TYR A 15 -62.11 -19.95 -14.48
C TYR A 15 -61.24 -19.16 -13.49
N VAL A 16 -61.15 -19.58 -12.22
CA VAL A 16 -60.30 -18.96 -11.20
C VAL A 16 -58.81 -19.06 -11.55
N GLU A 17 -58.39 -20.17 -12.14
CA GLU A 17 -57.02 -20.42 -12.57
C GLU A 17 -56.66 -19.77 -13.94
N ASN A 18 -57.60 -19.06 -14.58
CA ASN A 18 -57.47 -18.49 -15.93
C ASN A 18 -57.11 -19.53 -17.02
N LEU A 19 -57.63 -20.75 -16.89
CA LEU A 19 -57.40 -21.87 -17.83
C LEU A 19 -58.65 -22.23 -18.65
N ALA A 20 -59.79 -21.57 -18.40
CA ALA A 20 -61.01 -21.74 -19.18
C ALA A 20 -60.91 -21.04 -20.55
N SER A 21 -61.60 -21.60 -21.56
CA SER A 21 -61.70 -20.98 -22.89
C SER A 21 -62.61 -19.75 -22.86
N TYR A 22 -62.45 -18.85 -23.84
CA TYR A 22 -63.20 -17.59 -23.92
C TYR A 22 -64.72 -17.78 -23.91
N ASP A 23 -65.21 -18.77 -24.67
CA ASP A 23 -66.64 -19.09 -24.74
C ASP A 23 -67.17 -19.57 -23.37
N SER A 24 -66.38 -20.38 -22.64
CA SER A 24 -66.72 -20.84 -21.30
C SER A 24 -66.69 -19.72 -20.27
N CYS A 25 -65.74 -18.78 -20.36
CA CYS A 25 -65.71 -17.58 -19.50
C CYS A 25 -66.96 -16.72 -19.67
N THR A 26 -67.38 -16.51 -20.92
CA THR A 26 -68.58 -15.71 -21.23
C THR A 26 -69.84 -16.33 -20.63
N VAL A 27 -69.98 -17.66 -20.73
CA VAL A 27 -71.11 -18.40 -20.14
C VAL A 27 -71.12 -18.34 -18.61
N VAL A 28 -69.95 -18.39 -17.97
CA VAL A 28 -69.82 -18.24 -16.51
C VAL A 28 -70.21 -16.83 -16.07
N GLU A 29 -69.73 -15.79 -16.76
CA GLU A 29 -70.02 -14.40 -16.44
C GLU A 29 -71.50 -14.05 -16.57
N GLU A 30 -72.15 -14.49 -17.66
CA GLU A 30 -73.59 -14.32 -17.85
C GLU A 30 -74.41 -15.00 -16.73
N HIS A 31 -73.98 -16.18 -16.29
CA HIS A 31 -74.67 -16.90 -15.21
C HIS A 31 -74.48 -16.22 -13.85
N LEU A 32 -73.27 -15.72 -13.55
CA LEU A 32 -72.93 -15.05 -12.29
C LEU A 32 -73.71 -13.75 -12.06
N ILE A 33 -74.18 -13.09 -13.13
CA ILE A 33 -75.05 -11.91 -13.01
C ILE A 33 -76.39 -12.27 -12.37
N SER A 34 -76.91 -13.48 -12.64
CA SER A 34 -78.25 -13.90 -12.24
C SER A 34 -78.29 -14.89 -11.07
N CYS A 35 -77.16 -15.50 -10.68
CA CYS A 35 -77.09 -16.56 -9.67
C CYS A 35 -76.18 -16.19 -8.50
N ASN A 36 -76.76 -15.93 -7.33
CA ASN A 36 -76.02 -15.53 -6.12
C ASN A 36 -75.28 -16.70 -5.45
N GLU A 37 -75.70 -17.95 -5.66
CA GLU A 37 -75.03 -19.12 -5.09
C GLU A 37 -73.67 -19.38 -5.76
N CYS A 38 -73.62 -19.35 -7.09
CA CYS A 38 -72.36 -19.54 -7.83
C CYS A 38 -71.38 -18.39 -7.57
N LYS A 39 -71.89 -17.19 -7.27
CA LYS A 39 -71.06 -16.04 -6.89
C LYS A 39 -70.36 -16.24 -5.54
N LYS A 40 -71.09 -16.74 -4.53
CA LYS A 40 -70.49 -17.06 -3.22
C LYS A 40 -69.41 -18.14 -3.33
N GLU A 41 -69.62 -19.12 -4.21
CA GLU A 41 -68.67 -20.20 -4.43
C GLU A 41 -67.40 -19.73 -5.15
N LEU A 42 -67.54 -18.79 -6.10
CA LEU A 42 -66.40 -18.12 -6.74
C LEU A 42 -65.58 -17.33 -5.74
N ASP A 43 -66.25 -16.59 -4.84
CA ASP A 43 -65.60 -15.79 -3.80
C ASP A 43 -64.87 -16.69 -2.79
N ALA A 44 -65.45 -17.83 -2.44
CA ALA A 44 -64.81 -18.83 -1.57
C ALA A 44 -63.54 -19.42 -2.21
N MET A 45 -63.54 -19.67 -3.53
CA MET A 45 -62.37 -20.19 -4.24
C MET A 45 -61.27 -19.14 -4.41
N LYS A 46 -61.61 -17.88 -4.69
CA LYS A 46 -60.63 -16.77 -4.73
C LYS A 46 -60.02 -16.48 -3.36
N SER A 47 -60.74 -16.76 -2.27
CA SER A 47 -60.18 -16.63 -0.92
C SER A 47 -59.10 -17.68 -0.59
N HIS A 48 -58.97 -18.74 -1.38
CA HIS A 48 -57.91 -19.74 -1.25
C HIS A 48 -56.75 -19.43 -2.21
N GLU A 49 -56.30 -18.17 -2.23
CA GLU A 49 -54.98 -17.86 -2.80
C GLU A 49 -53.92 -18.62 -2.00
N THR A 50 -53.05 -19.32 -2.73
CA THR A 50 -51.94 -20.09 -2.20
C THR A 50 -51.08 -19.23 -1.27
N PRO A 51 -50.63 -19.75 -0.11
CA PRO A 51 -49.77 -18.97 0.77
C PRO A 51 -48.51 -18.58 0.00
N PRO A 52 -48.05 -17.32 0.09
CA PRO A 52 -46.83 -16.91 -0.58
C PRO A 52 -45.70 -17.77 0.00
N ILE A 53 -45.01 -18.51 -0.87
CA ILE A 53 -43.76 -19.15 -0.49
C ILE A 53 -42.76 -18.01 -0.33
N ASP A 54 -42.66 -17.48 0.88
CA ASP A 54 -41.62 -16.53 1.27
C ASP A 54 -40.28 -17.30 1.34
N ILE A 55 -39.70 -17.54 0.16
CA ILE A 55 -38.33 -18.05 0.06
C ILE A 55 -37.45 -16.91 0.57
N ASP A 56 -37.17 -16.90 1.87
CA ASP A 56 -36.19 -16.01 2.47
C ASP A 56 -34.84 -16.28 1.79
N ILE A 57 -34.53 -15.47 0.76
CA ILE A 57 -33.29 -15.45 0.00
C ILE A 57 -32.16 -14.71 0.74
N SER A 58 -32.43 -14.19 1.95
CA SER A 58 -31.42 -13.55 2.80
C SER A 58 -30.20 -14.43 3.15
N PRO A 59 -30.31 -15.76 3.39
CA PRO A 59 -29.14 -16.59 3.67
C PRO A 59 -28.26 -16.77 2.42
N LEU A 60 -28.85 -16.91 1.23
CA LEU A 60 -28.09 -17.03 -0.03
C LEU A 60 -27.36 -15.74 -0.39
N LYS A 61 -28.00 -14.58 -0.19
CA LYS A 61 -27.38 -13.26 -0.40
C LYS A 61 -26.22 -13.02 0.57
N LYS A 62 -26.37 -13.42 1.84
CA LYS A 62 -25.30 -13.38 2.85
C LYS A 62 -24.12 -14.28 2.45
N ILE A 63 -24.37 -15.52 2.02
CA ILE A 63 -23.33 -16.46 1.57
C ILE A 63 -22.56 -15.92 0.35
N LYS A 64 -23.26 -15.39 -0.66
CA LYS A 64 -22.60 -14.80 -1.85
C LYS A 64 -21.71 -13.61 -1.48
N SER A 65 -22.15 -12.76 -0.54
CA SER A 65 -21.40 -11.59 -0.10
C SER A 65 -20.14 -11.95 0.71
N THR A 66 -20.22 -12.95 1.60
CA THR A 66 -19.07 -13.39 2.40
C THR A 66 -18.02 -14.09 1.54
N ILE A 67 -18.45 -14.92 0.57
CA ILE A 67 -17.54 -15.53 -0.41
C ILE A 67 -16.84 -14.46 -1.26
N ARG A 68 -17.58 -13.45 -1.74
CA ARG A 68 -17.00 -12.34 -2.52
C ARG A 68 -15.98 -11.54 -1.70
N GLN A 69 -16.28 -11.25 -0.43
CA GLN A 69 -15.34 -10.55 0.46
C GLN A 69 -14.07 -11.37 0.70
N LYS A 70 -14.17 -12.68 0.92
CA LYS A 70 -13.00 -13.57 1.07
C LYS A 70 -12.15 -13.62 -0.19
N ARG A 71 -12.79 -13.72 -1.36
CA ARG A 71 -12.09 -13.71 -2.65
C ARG A 71 -11.38 -12.37 -2.87
N LEU A 72 -12.03 -11.25 -2.57
CA LEU A 72 -11.43 -9.92 -2.68
C LEU A 72 -10.25 -9.76 -1.71
N GLN A 73 -10.39 -10.24 -0.47
CA GLN A 73 -9.32 -10.20 0.51
C GLN A 73 -8.11 -11.04 0.10
N ALA A 74 -8.32 -12.22 -0.48
CA ALA A 74 -7.24 -13.05 -1.01
C ALA A 74 -6.53 -12.39 -2.21
N ILE A 75 -7.28 -11.83 -3.16
CA ILE A 75 -6.73 -11.10 -4.31
C ILE A 75 -5.92 -9.90 -3.81
N LEU A 76 -6.47 -9.09 -2.91
CA LEU A 76 -5.79 -7.90 -2.41
C LEU A 76 -4.53 -8.25 -1.60
N SER A 77 -4.58 -9.34 -0.81
CA SER A 77 -3.40 -9.84 -0.09
C SER A 77 -2.30 -10.28 -1.05
N SER A 78 -2.65 -10.97 -2.14
CA SER A 78 -1.71 -11.35 -3.20
C SER A 78 -1.05 -10.12 -3.83
N ILE A 79 -1.84 -9.11 -4.20
CA ILE A 79 -1.32 -7.84 -4.74
C ILE A 79 -0.36 -7.17 -3.74
N MET A 80 -0.71 -7.10 -2.46
CA MET A 80 0.16 -6.50 -1.44
C MET A 80 1.49 -7.26 -1.28
N ILE A 81 1.47 -8.60 -1.34
CA ILE A 81 2.69 -9.41 -1.28
C ILE A 81 3.57 -9.15 -2.50
N THR A 82 2.99 -9.09 -3.69
CA THR A 82 3.73 -8.72 -4.92
C THR A 82 4.35 -7.33 -4.80
N LEU A 83 3.60 -6.35 -4.28
CA LEU A 83 4.12 -5.00 -4.05
C LEU A 83 5.31 -5.00 -3.08
N ILE A 84 5.25 -5.75 -1.97
CA ILE A 84 6.38 -5.87 -1.04
C ILE A 84 7.62 -6.36 -1.78
N ILE A 85 7.50 -7.43 -2.58
CA ILE A 85 8.62 -8.00 -3.32
C ILE A 85 9.18 -6.99 -4.33
N CYS A 86 8.31 -6.33 -5.10
CA CYS A 86 8.72 -5.31 -6.06
C CYS A 86 9.43 -4.14 -5.38
N PHE A 87 8.91 -3.63 -4.27
CA PHE A 87 9.51 -2.51 -3.56
C PHE A 87 10.85 -2.85 -2.94
N VAL A 88 11.00 -4.04 -2.35
CA VAL A 88 12.29 -4.53 -1.85
C VAL A 88 13.28 -4.68 -3.00
N ALA A 89 12.87 -5.26 -4.13
CA ALA A 89 13.73 -5.43 -5.30
C ALA A 89 14.19 -4.08 -5.87
N ILE A 90 13.27 -3.12 -6.04
CA ILE A 90 13.61 -1.77 -6.52
C ILE A 90 14.55 -1.07 -5.54
N ALA A 91 14.27 -1.11 -4.23
CA ALA A 91 15.12 -0.47 -3.22
C ALA A 91 16.53 -1.06 -3.19
N PHE A 92 16.66 -2.37 -3.41
CA PHE A 92 17.94 -3.06 -3.52
C PHE A 92 18.68 -2.68 -4.82
N LEU A 93 18.01 -2.72 -5.96
CA LEU A 93 18.64 -2.41 -7.26
C LEU A 93 19.07 -0.94 -7.37
N THR A 94 18.36 -0.04 -6.70
CA THR A 94 18.65 1.41 -6.68
C THR A 94 19.46 1.85 -5.46
N ALA A 95 19.97 0.91 -4.66
CA ALA A 95 20.90 1.17 -3.55
C ALA A 95 22.13 1.98 -4.02
N PRO A 96 22.41 3.18 -3.46
CA PRO A 96 23.60 3.92 -3.80
C PRO A 96 24.82 3.19 -3.25
N GLU A 97 25.68 2.77 -4.16
CA GLU A 97 27.04 2.34 -3.92
C GLU A 97 27.95 3.57 -4.10
N TYR A 98 28.26 4.25 -3.00
CA TYR A 98 29.11 5.44 -3.02
C TYR A 98 30.49 5.13 -3.57
N LEU A 99 30.94 5.94 -4.52
CA LEU A 99 32.22 5.77 -5.19
C LEU A 99 33.33 6.48 -4.40
N LEU A 100 34.45 5.80 -4.20
CA LEU A 100 35.66 6.44 -3.69
C LEU A 100 36.27 7.35 -4.76
N TYR A 101 36.88 8.46 -4.33
CA TYR A 101 37.51 9.38 -5.26
C TYR A 101 38.63 8.70 -6.04
N LYS A 102 38.66 8.97 -7.35
CA LYS A 102 39.76 8.62 -8.26
C LYS A 102 39.96 9.78 -9.22
N GLU A 103 41.20 9.98 -9.67
CA GLU A 103 41.50 10.95 -10.72
C GLU A 103 40.65 10.65 -11.97
N GLY A 104 40.03 11.68 -12.54
CA GLY A 104 39.15 11.56 -13.70
C GLY A 104 37.70 11.13 -13.38
N LEU A 105 37.34 10.93 -12.10
CA LEU A 105 35.94 10.70 -11.70
C LEU A 105 35.11 11.99 -11.79
N VAL A 106 35.70 13.11 -11.37
CA VAL A 106 35.15 14.47 -11.46
C VAL A 106 36.20 15.37 -12.08
N SER A 107 35.81 16.16 -13.07
CA SER A 107 36.66 17.19 -13.70
C SER A 107 35.94 18.53 -13.68
N PHE A 108 36.70 19.61 -13.61
CA PHE A 108 36.15 20.96 -13.52
C PHE A 108 36.45 21.75 -14.79
N VAL A 109 35.43 22.37 -15.36
CA VAL A 109 35.54 23.22 -16.54
C VAL A 109 34.93 24.58 -16.24
N GLU A 110 35.69 25.63 -16.46
CA GLU A 110 35.20 27.00 -16.39
C GLU A 110 34.55 27.39 -17.71
N SER A 111 33.32 27.88 -17.64
CA SER A 111 32.56 28.37 -18.79
C SER A 111 32.81 29.87 -18.98
N ASP A 112 32.59 30.38 -20.19
CA ASP A 112 32.84 31.78 -20.58
C ASP A 112 32.11 32.83 -19.72
N ASN A 113 31.08 32.42 -18.99
CA ASN A 113 30.28 33.24 -18.08
C ASN A 113 30.81 33.24 -16.62
N GLY A 114 31.97 32.63 -16.34
CA GLY A 114 32.55 32.52 -15.00
C GLY A 114 31.92 31.42 -14.12
N THR A 115 31.06 30.58 -14.69
CA THR A 115 30.52 29.41 -13.97
C THR A 115 31.45 28.20 -14.08
N ILE A 116 31.59 27.46 -12.99
CA ILE A 116 32.39 26.25 -12.87
C ILE A 116 31.45 25.05 -12.95
N LEU A 117 31.69 24.23 -13.96
CA LEU A 117 30.99 22.98 -14.23
C LEU A 117 31.79 21.82 -13.66
N ALA A 118 31.17 20.99 -12.84
CA ALA A 118 31.69 19.68 -12.46
C ALA A 118 31.16 18.64 -13.46
N LEU A 119 32.06 18.08 -14.26
CA LEU A 119 31.80 16.99 -15.19
C LEU A 119 32.10 15.66 -14.52
N PHE A 120 31.14 14.75 -14.53
CA PHE A 120 31.26 13.42 -13.95
C PHE A 120 31.51 12.37 -15.03
N ASN A 121 32.30 11.36 -14.68
CA ASN A 121 32.50 10.17 -15.50
C ASN A 121 31.20 9.36 -15.65
N ASP A 122 31.10 8.59 -16.75
CA ASP A 122 30.01 7.64 -17.05
C ASP A 122 29.76 6.58 -15.96
N GLU A 123 30.72 6.35 -15.06
CA GLU A 123 30.53 5.50 -13.88
C GLU A 123 29.55 6.09 -12.85
N VAL A 124 29.34 7.40 -12.86
CA VAL A 124 28.50 8.12 -11.91
C VAL A 124 27.04 8.08 -12.33
N SER A 125 26.23 7.38 -11.53
CA SER A 125 24.77 7.32 -11.73
C SER A 125 24.03 8.50 -11.11
N GLY A 126 24.59 9.08 -10.05
CA GLY A 126 24.01 10.18 -9.30
C GLY A 126 25.02 10.83 -8.37
N TYR A 127 24.70 12.05 -7.95
CA TYR A 127 25.54 12.86 -7.07
C TYR A 127 24.69 13.70 -6.10
N ASP A 128 25.32 14.14 -5.02
CA ASP A 128 24.78 15.11 -4.07
C ASP A 128 25.86 16.18 -3.80
N ILE A 129 25.44 17.43 -3.71
CA ILE A 129 26.31 18.59 -3.52
C ILE A 129 25.76 19.41 -2.36
N ASN A 130 26.55 19.50 -1.29
CA ASN A 130 26.25 20.36 -0.14
C ASN A 130 27.18 21.58 -0.18
N VAL A 131 26.63 22.76 0.13
CA VAL A 131 27.35 24.03 0.06
C VAL A 131 27.37 24.68 1.43
N TYR A 132 28.55 25.13 1.85
CA TYR A 132 28.76 25.84 3.10
C TYR A 132 29.58 27.10 2.86
N PRO A 133 29.38 28.17 3.63
CA PRO A 133 30.25 29.34 3.55
C PRO A 133 31.67 28.98 3.99
N SER A 134 32.66 29.55 3.33
CA SER A 134 34.07 29.39 3.70
C SER A 134 34.37 30.01 5.05
N GLN A 135 35.29 29.40 5.79
CA GLN A 135 35.76 29.92 7.07
C GLN A 135 36.96 30.86 6.93
N ARG A 136 37.71 30.76 5.82
CA ARG A 136 38.95 31.53 5.60
C ARG A 136 38.90 32.43 4.37
N GLY A 137 37.85 32.35 3.57
CA GLY A 137 37.62 33.20 2.41
C GLY A 137 36.19 33.69 2.34
N GLU A 138 35.90 34.48 1.31
CA GLU A 138 34.58 35.08 1.07
C GLU A 138 33.69 34.18 0.17
N GLY A 139 34.24 33.05 -0.29
CA GLY A 139 33.54 32.12 -1.18
C GLY A 139 32.83 30.98 -0.46
N ASN A 140 32.34 30.05 -1.27
CA ASN A 140 31.66 28.85 -0.82
C ASN A 140 32.56 27.62 -0.92
N VAL A 141 32.32 26.67 -0.02
CA VAL A 141 32.94 25.35 0.03
C VAL A 141 31.90 24.32 -0.36
N TYR A 142 32.20 23.53 -1.38
CA TYR A 142 31.30 22.52 -1.93
C TYR A 142 31.75 21.13 -1.50
N HIS A 143 30.81 20.30 -1.08
CA HIS A 143 31.04 18.90 -0.73
C HIS A 143 30.27 18.03 -1.70
N ILE A 144 30.98 17.28 -2.54
CA ILE A 144 30.41 16.44 -3.58
C ILE A 144 30.51 14.99 -3.16
N SER A 145 29.40 14.26 -3.23
CA SER A 145 29.38 12.81 -3.16
C SER A 145 28.82 12.23 -4.45
N THR A 146 29.36 11.11 -4.90
CA THR A 146 28.85 10.41 -6.08
C THR A 146 28.62 8.94 -5.77
N TRP A 147 27.68 8.33 -6.49
CA TRP A 147 27.38 6.92 -6.35
C TRP A 147 27.02 6.28 -7.70
N ASN A 148 27.24 4.97 -7.75
CA ASN A 148 26.64 4.10 -8.74
C ASN A 148 25.54 3.25 -8.08
N ASN A 149 24.79 2.48 -8.86
CA ASN A 149 23.86 1.48 -8.33
C ASN A 149 23.74 0.30 -9.30
N ILE A 150 23.22 -0.83 -8.79
CA ILE A 150 23.10 -2.08 -9.56
C ILE A 150 22.23 -1.88 -10.82
N TRP A 151 21.16 -1.09 -10.70
CA TRP A 151 20.27 -0.78 -11.81
C TRP A 151 21.02 -0.09 -12.95
N ASN A 152 21.80 0.94 -12.63
CA ASN A 152 22.61 1.69 -13.59
C ASN A 152 23.67 0.80 -14.25
N ARG A 153 24.33 -0.04 -13.44
CA ARG A 153 25.40 -0.94 -13.90
C ARG A 153 24.90 -2.03 -14.85
N ASN A 154 23.72 -2.60 -14.57
CA ASN A 154 23.29 -3.85 -15.20
C ASN A 154 22.02 -3.75 -16.06
N ILE A 155 21.18 -2.73 -15.88
CA ILE A 155 19.84 -2.66 -16.50
C ILE A 155 19.77 -1.51 -17.49
N SER A 156 19.98 -0.28 -17.03
CA SER A 156 19.87 0.90 -17.89
C SER A 156 20.79 1.99 -17.37
N LYS A 157 21.72 2.42 -18.24
CA LYS A 157 22.66 3.49 -17.92
C LYS A 157 21.93 4.84 -17.86
N ILE A 158 21.87 5.41 -16.67
CA ILE A 158 21.50 6.79 -16.37
C ILE A 158 22.78 7.48 -15.93
N THR A 159 23.29 8.39 -16.74
CA THR A 159 24.56 9.09 -16.45
C THR A 159 24.26 10.53 -16.02
N SER A 160 24.79 10.92 -14.87
CA SER A 160 24.66 12.28 -14.34
C SER A 160 25.92 13.07 -14.72
N ASN A 161 25.98 13.62 -15.92
CA ASN A 161 27.26 14.03 -16.51
C ASN A 161 27.74 15.41 -16.04
N ILE A 162 26.86 16.30 -15.57
CA ILE A 162 27.22 17.70 -15.29
C ILE A 162 26.47 18.22 -14.05
N ALA A 163 27.18 18.96 -13.20
CA ALA A 163 26.62 19.86 -12.19
C ALA A 163 27.21 21.26 -12.33
N ILE A 164 26.39 22.28 -12.13
CA ILE A 164 26.83 23.68 -12.05
C ILE A 164 27.09 23.99 -10.57
N LEU A 165 28.31 24.40 -10.21
CA LEU A 165 28.64 24.66 -8.81
C LEU A 165 28.23 26.07 -8.36
N ASN A 166 28.57 27.10 -9.11
CA ASN A 166 28.28 28.50 -8.80
C ASN A 166 27.27 29.09 -9.80
N PRO A 167 25.98 28.69 -9.75
CA PRO A 167 24.99 29.13 -10.71
C PRO A 167 24.78 30.65 -10.74
N ASN A 168 25.10 31.38 -9.67
CA ASN A 168 24.98 32.83 -9.60
C ASN A 168 26.33 33.55 -9.75
N GLY A 169 27.40 32.85 -10.13
CA GLY A 169 28.74 33.41 -10.25
C GLY A 169 29.42 33.69 -8.90
N GLU A 170 28.93 33.10 -7.81
CA GLU A 170 29.57 33.20 -6.50
C GLU A 170 30.98 32.57 -6.51
N PRO A 171 31.92 33.11 -5.71
CA PRO A 171 33.28 32.59 -5.66
C PRO A 171 33.32 31.20 -5.00
N ILE A 172 34.14 30.31 -5.57
CA ILE A 172 34.37 28.96 -5.05
C ILE A 172 35.75 28.91 -4.40
N ASP A 173 35.78 28.67 -3.10
CA ASP A 173 37.04 28.59 -2.34
C ASP A 173 37.63 27.18 -2.35
N ALA A 174 36.77 26.15 -2.26
CA ALA A 174 37.19 24.76 -2.22
C ALA A 174 36.06 23.80 -2.65
N VAL A 175 36.45 22.65 -3.19
CA VAL A 175 35.56 21.51 -3.41
C VAL A 175 36.19 20.28 -2.77
N TYR A 176 35.47 19.66 -1.85
CA TYR A 176 35.83 18.40 -1.21
C TYR A 176 34.99 17.26 -1.77
N TYR A 177 35.63 16.12 -1.96
CA TYR A 177 34.99 14.87 -2.33
C TYR A 177 34.77 14.00 -1.09
N TYR A 178 33.52 13.59 -0.91
CA TYR A 178 33.07 12.80 0.21
C TYR A 178 33.58 11.35 0.17
N THR A 179 34.12 10.87 1.30
CA THR A 179 34.59 9.49 1.45
C THR A 179 33.76 8.71 2.50
N THR A 180 33.30 7.51 2.16
CA THR A 180 32.45 6.66 3.03
C THR A 180 33.22 5.67 3.90
N ASP A 181 34.53 5.56 3.70
CA ASP A 181 35.43 4.60 4.34
C ASP A 181 35.94 5.06 5.72
N GLY A 182 35.53 6.25 6.15
CA GLY A 182 35.94 6.85 7.43
C GLY A 182 37.27 7.59 7.36
N ASN A 183 37.87 7.70 6.17
CA ASN A 183 39.01 8.59 5.94
C ASN A 183 38.56 10.04 5.82
N SER A 184 39.53 10.95 5.76
CA SER A 184 39.26 12.36 5.48
C SER A 184 38.82 12.55 4.04
N ASP A 185 37.82 13.40 3.84
CA ASP A 185 37.34 13.88 2.55
C ASP A 185 38.49 14.49 1.75
N SER A 186 38.55 14.17 0.45
CA SER A 186 39.63 14.58 -0.43
C SER A 186 39.39 15.97 -0.99
N LEU A 187 40.34 16.90 -0.86
CA LEU A 187 40.28 18.16 -1.60
C LEU A 187 40.51 17.91 -3.09
N ILE A 188 39.58 18.33 -3.94
CA ILE A 188 39.63 18.08 -5.39
C ILE A 188 39.66 19.37 -6.23
N TYR A 189 39.38 20.52 -5.63
CA TYR A 189 39.50 21.83 -6.28
C TYR A 189 39.69 22.94 -5.22
N GLY A 190 40.39 24.02 -5.58
CA GLY A 190 40.55 25.20 -4.74
C GLY A 190 41.61 25.06 -3.64
N LYS A 191 41.44 25.82 -2.55
CA LYS A 191 42.41 25.90 -1.44
C LYS A 191 41.91 25.14 -0.22
N ASP A 192 42.81 24.39 0.40
CA ASP A 192 42.51 23.68 1.64
C ASP A 192 42.11 24.65 2.77
N GLN A 193 40.95 24.39 3.36
CA GLN A 193 40.36 25.16 4.46
C GLN A 193 40.78 24.58 5.82
N HIS A 194 41.26 23.34 5.85
CA HIS A 194 41.61 22.60 7.07
C HIS A 194 43.04 22.01 7.02
N PRO A 195 44.10 22.79 6.71
CA PRO A 195 45.46 22.28 6.47
C PRO A 195 46.14 21.62 7.68
N SER A 196 45.60 21.83 8.88
CA SER A 196 46.08 21.23 10.13
C SER A 196 45.20 20.07 10.63
N GLY A 197 44.25 19.61 9.81
CA GLY A 197 43.30 18.56 10.15
C GLY A 197 42.71 17.89 8.90
N GLY A 198 41.65 17.11 9.10
CA GLY A 198 40.89 16.50 8.02
C GLY A 198 39.40 16.62 8.32
N LEU A 199 38.57 16.56 7.28
CA LEU A 199 37.13 16.58 7.42
C LEU A 199 36.60 15.16 7.19
N VAL A 200 35.85 14.61 8.15
CA VAL A 200 35.24 13.29 8.01
C VAL A 200 33.73 13.47 8.09
N THR A 201 33.03 12.98 7.09
CA THR A 201 31.58 13.10 7.04
C THR A 201 30.92 11.88 7.70
N LEU A 202 29.99 12.15 8.62
CA LEU A 202 29.40 11.13 9.49
C LEU A 202 28.13 10.52 8.89
N PRO A 203 27.91 9.20 9.06
CA PRO A 203 26.65 8.59 8.68
C PRO A 203 25.50 9.08 9.56
N ARG A 204 24.29 9.10 8.98
CA ARG A 204 23.09 9.42 9.74
C ARG A 204 22.63 8.20 10.54
N LEU A 205 22.31 8.44 11.81
CA LEU A 205 21.95 7.41 12.79
C LEU A 205 20.44 7.36 13.09
N PHE A 206 19.64 8.23 12.48
CA PHE A 206 18.25 8.44 12.94
C PHE A 206 17.34 7.22 12.74
N LEU A 207 17.66 6.33 11.80
CA LEU A 207 16.92 5.08 11.58
C LEU A 207 16.94 4.19 12.84
N ALA A 208 18.02 4.23 13.61
CA ALA A 208 18.13 3.49 14.86
C ALA A 208 17.07 3.94 15.88
N TYR A 209 16.84 5.26 15.99
CA TYR A 209 15.84 5.80 16.91
C TYR A 209 14.43 5.36 16.55
N TYR A 210 14.07 5.39 15.26
CA TYR A 210 12.75 4.91 14.82
C TYR A 210 12.57 3.40 15.04
N LEU A 211 13.61 2.60 14.83
CA LEU A 211 13.57 1.17 15.13
C LEU A 211 13.37 0.91 16.63
N LEU A 212 14.07 1.66 17.50
CA LEU A 212 13.88 1.58 18.95
C LEU A 212 12.47 1.99 19.37
N ILE A 213 11.91 3.06 18.79
CA ILE A 213 10.52 3.47 19.03
C ILE A 213 9.55 2.34 18.63
N ALA A 214 9.75 1.70 17.48
CA ALA A 214 8.90 0.59 17.05
C ALA A 214 9.01 -0.62 18.00
N ILE A 215 10.22 -0.97 18.46
CA ILE A 215 10.43 -2.07 19.42
C ILE A 215 9.73 -1.75 20.75
N THR A 216 9.94 -0.55 21.29
CA THR A 216 9.31 -0.12 22.55
C THR A 216 7.78 -0.14 22.45
N LEU A 217 7.19 0.39 21.37
CA LEU A 217 5.74 0.32 21.12
C LEU A 217 5.23 -1.14 21.02
N THR A 218 6.00 -2.02 20.38
CA THR A 218 5.66 -3.45 20.30
C THR A 218 5.65 -4.09 21.68
N THR A 219 6.68 -3.85 22.50
CA THR A 219 6.75 -4.37 23.88
C THR A 219 5.61 -3.85 24.76
N LEU A 220 5.26 -2.56 24.63
CA LEU A 220 4.13 -1.96 25.33
C LEU A 220 2.80 -2.60 24.92
N CYS A 221 2.59 -2.85 23.62
CA CYS A 221 1.40 -3.55 23.14
C CYS A 221 1.31 -4.98 23.71
N ILE A 222 2.44 -5.70 23.78
CA ILE A 222 2.48 -7.06 24.37
C ILE A 222 2.12 -7.01 25.86
N LEU A 223 2.65 -6.03 26.61
CA LEU A 223 2.33 -5.82 28.02
C LEU A 223 0.83 -5.55 28.21
N ILE A 224 0.25 -4.67 27.39
CA ILE A 224 -1.19 -4.36 27.40
C ILE A 224 -2.01 -5.64 27.11
N LEU A 225 -1.61 -6.45 26.13
CA LEU A 225 -2.28 -7.72 25.83
C LEU A 225 -2.22 -8.71 27.01
N ALA A 226 -1.11 -8.74 27.75
CA ALA A 226 -0.95 -9.60 28.92
C ALA A 226 -1.81 -9.15 30.11
N ILE A 227 -1.79 -7.85 30.45
CA ILE A 227 -2.53 -7.28 31.57
C ILE A 227 -4.04 -7.32 31.30
N PHE A 228 -4.48 -6.86 30.13
CA PHE A 228 -5.90 -6.73 29.78
C PHE A 228 -6.47 -7.96 29.08
N ARG A 229 -5.85 -9.14 29.24
CA ARG A 229 -6.26 -10.41 28.61
C ARG A 229 -7.72 -10.80 28.84
N ARG A 230 -8.32 -10.34 29.95
CA ARG A 230 -9.74 -10.58 30.30
C ARG A 230 -10.71 -9.61 29.59
N TYR A 231 -10.24 -8.46 29.13
CA TYR A 231 -11.04 -7.44 28.45
C TYR A 231 -10.95 -7.62 26.94
N LYS A 232 -11.90 -8.37 26.37
CA LYS A 232 -11.93 -8.74 24.93
C LYS A 232 -11.85 -7.53 24.00
N ARG A 233 -12.48 -6.40 24.35
CA ARG A 233 -12.49 -5.18 23.52
C ARG A 233 -11.09 -4.58 23.40
N ILE A 234 -10.38 -4.41 24.52
CA ILE A 234 -9.01 -3.87 24.55
C ILE A 234 -8.08 -4.83 23.81
N THR A 235 -8.13 -6.12 24.13
CA THR A 235 -7.27 -7.14 23.51
C THR A 235 -7.44 -7.18 21.98
N ASN A 236 -8.67 -7.09 21.47
CA ASN A 236 -8.92 -7.09 20.02
C ASN A 236 -8.42 -5.81 19.33
N ALA A 237 -8.52 -4.65 19.99
CA ALA A 237 -8.00 -3.40 19.44
C ALA A 237 -6.46 -3.41 19.42
N THR A 238 -5.83 -3.77 20.55
CA THR A 238 -4.37 -3.83 20.68
C THR A 238 -3.74 -4.83 19.70
N ARG A 239 -4.41 -5.96 19.43
CA ARG A 239 -3.97 -6.93 18.40
C ARG A 239 -3.90 -6.35 16.98
N LYS A 240 -4.70 -5.33 16.65
CA LYS A 240 -4.62 -4.65 15.35
C LYS A 240 -3.53 -3.58 15.37
N ILE A 241 -3.43 -2.82 16.46
CA ILE A 241 -2.46 -1.73 16.63
C ILE A 241 -1.02 -2.26 16.62
N ILE A 242 -0.76 -3.40 17.27
CA ILE A 242 0.59 -3.98 17.35
C ILE A 242 1.19 -4.31 15.98
N PHE A 243 0.38 -4.53 14.94
CA PHE A 243 0.89 -4.80 13.60
C PHE A 243 1.59 -3.59 12.99
N LEU A 244 1.27 -2.36 13.39
CA LEU A 244 1.90 -1.17 12.84
C LEU A 244 3.41 -1.10 13.19
N PRO A 245 3.83 -1.16 14.47
CA PRO A 245 5.25 -1.19 14.78
C PRO A 245 5.95 -2.48 14.33
N ILE A 246 5.25 -3.63 14.31
CA ILE A 246 5.80 -4.88 13.75
C ILE A 246 6.12 -4.73 12.26
N SER A 247 5.22 -4.13 11.48
CA SER A 247 5.45 -3.87 10.06
C SER A 247 6.63 -2.94 9.83
N TYR A 248 6.83 -1.94 10.69
CA TYR A 248 8.00 -1.06 10.58
C TYR A 248 9.29 -1.84 10.83
N ILE A 249 9.35 -2.65 11.90
CA ILE A 249 10.52 -3.48 12.22
C ILE A 249 10.84 -4.42 11.06
N LEU A 250 9.82 -5.10 10.51
CA LEU A 250 10.01 -6.03 9.41
C LEU A 250 10.41 -5.29 8.11
N GLY A 251 9.83 -4.12 7.84
CA GLY A 251 10.24 -3.26 6.72
C GLY A 251 11.70 -2.80 6.86
N HIS A 252 12.14 -2.40 8.06
CA HIS A 252 13.53 -2.08 8.35
C HIS A 252 14.44 -3.27 8.04
N LEU A 253 14.11 -4.47 8.53
CA LEU A 253 14.89 -5.68 8.27
C LEU A 253 14.96 -6.02 6.77
N LEU A 254 13.87 -5.84 6.02
CA LEU A 254 13.85 -6.14 4.58
C LEU A 254 14.69 -5.16 3.76
N ILE A 255 14.77 -3.88 4.15
CA ILE A 255 15.50 -2.84 3.41
C ILE A 255 16.96 -2.71 3.87
N LYS A 256 17.21 -2.75 5.17
CA LYS A 256 18.52 -2.46 5.79
C LYS A 256 19.19 -3.67 6.44
N GLY A 257 18.47 -4.77 6.59
CA GLY A 257 18.93 -5.89 7.41
C GLY A 257 19.13 -5.46 8.86
N PHE A 258 20.24 -5.87 9.45
CA PHE A 258 20.58 -5.55 10.85
C PHE A 258 21.33 -4.23 11.03
N THR A 259 21.65 -3.53 9.94
CA THR A 259 22.35 -2.25 10.00
C THR A 259 21.36 -1.10 10.21
N THR A 260 21.75 -0.12 11.01
CA THR A 260 20.97 1.11 11.23
C THR A 260 21.70 2.36 10.71
N ILE A 261 22.96 2.21 10.36
CA ILE A 261 23.82 3.25 9.80
C ILE A 261 23.47 3.44 8.33
N SER A 262 23.24 4.69 7.91
CA SER A 262 23.02 5.00 6.51
C SER A 262 23.55 6.38 6.12
N TYR A 263 24.22 6.43 4.97
CA TYR A 263 24.64 7.65 4.31
C TYR A 263 23.54 8.24 3.42
N SER A 264 22.50 7.46 3.11
CA SER A 264 21.33 7.88 2.34
C SER A 264 20.05 7.63 3.15
N ALA A 265 20.07 8.07 4.42
CA ALA A 265 19.07 7.66 5.41
C ALA A 265 17.65 8.14 5.10
N THR A 266 17.48 9.26 4.40
CA THR A 266 16.16 9.75 3.94
C THR A 266 15.53 8.79 2.95
N ARG A 267 16.29 8.36 1.94
CA ARG A 267 15.89 7.36 0.96
C ARG A 267 15.53 6.03 1.63
N ASP A 268 16.41 5.54 2.51
CA ASP A 268 16.20 4.28 3.23
C ASP A 268 14.94 4.35 4.10
N PHE A 269 14.69 5.48 4.76
CA PHE A 269 13.48 5.72 5.54
C PHE A 269 12.21 5.61 4.68
N TYR A 270 12.17 6.27 3.51
CA TYR A 270 11.02 6.17 2.61
C TYR A 270 10.82 4.75 2.08
N ALA A 271 11.90 4.04 1.73
CA ALA A 271 11.82 2.65 1.30
C ALA A 271 11.23 1.74 2.41
N ILE A 272 11.64 1.94 3.66
CA ILE A 272 11.10 1.20 4.82
C ILE A 272 9.60 1.48 4.98
N LEU A 273 9.19 2.76 4.94
CA LEU A 273 7.77 3.13 5.06
C LEU A 273 6.93 2.52 3.93
N LEU A 274 7.47 2.50 2.72
CA LEU A 274 6.79 2.03 1.53
C LEU A 274 6.61 0.50 1.54
N VAL A 275 7.51 -0.25 2.18
CA VAL A 275 7.35 -1.69 2.47
C VAL A 275 6.46 -1.94 3.69
N MET A 276 6.52 -1.07 4.71
CA MET A 276 5.71 -1.19 5.93
C MET A 276 4.20 -1.15 5.65
N ILE A 277 3.75 -0.27 4.75
CA ILE A 277 2.32 -0.10 4.43
C ILE A 277 1.67 -1.41 3.93
N PRO A 278 2.15 -2.07 2.86
CA PRO A 278 1.57 -3.31 2.40
C PRO A 278 1.74 -4.45 3.41
N LEU A 279 2.85 -4.50 4.17
CA LEU A 279 3.02 -5.46 5.26
C LEU A 279 1.92 -5.34 6.32
N TYR A 280 1.62 -4.10 6.74
CA TYR A 280 0.55 -3.84 7.71
C TYR A 280 -0.81 -4.31 7.20
N ILE A 281 -1.11 -4.04 5.92
CA ILE A 281 -2.36 -4.48 5.29
C ILE A 281 -2.45 -6.00 5.25
N VAL A 282 -1.36 -6.69 4.88
CA VAL A 282 -1.30 -8.17 4.88
C VAL A 282 -1.54 -8.73 6.28
N PHE A 283 -0.91 -8.16 7.32
CA PHE A 283 -1.14 -8.60 8.70
C PHE A 283 -2.60 -8.40 9.15
N LEU A 284 -3.22 -7.26 8.81
CA LEU A 284 -4.63 -7.03 9.12
C LEU A 284 -5.54 -8.05 8.43
N PHE A 285 -5.26 -8.39 7.17
CA PHE A 285 -6.03 -9.40 6.47
C PHE A 285 -5.82 -10.80 7.04
N ALA A 286 -4.58 -11.21 7.28
CA ALA A 286 -4.27 -12.48 7.93
C ALA A 286 -4.97 -12.59 9.29
N PHE A 287 -4.94 -11.52 10.09
CA PHE A 287 -5.61 -11.47 11.38
C PHE A 287 -7.13 -11.65 11.25
N ASN A 288 -7.77 -10.94 10.32
CA ASN A 288 -9.21 -11.07 10.10
C ASN A 288 -9.61 -12.50 9.67
N ILE A 289 -8.82 -13.14 8.79
CA ILE A 289 -9.07 -14.53 8.35
C ILE A 289 -8.96 -15.49 9.54
N ILE A 290 -7.91 -15.37 10.34
CA ILE A 290 -7.68 -16.24 11.52
C ILE A 290 -8.82 -16.06 12.53
N MET A 291 -9.26 -14.83 12.78
CA MET A 291 -10.35 -14.54 13.71
C MET A 291 -11.70 -15.07 13.20
N GLU A 292 -11.97 -14.98 11.91
CA GLU A 292 -13.19 -15.53 11.31
C GLU A 292 -13.20 -17.06 11.37
N HIS A 293 -12.08 -17.71 11.04
CA HIS A 293 -11.94 -19.16 11.12
C HIS A 293 -12.15 -19.66 12.56
N LYS A 294 -11.59 -18.97 13.56
CA LYS A 294 -11.86 -19.27 14.97
C LYS A 294 -13.34 -19.11 15.31
N ARG A 295 -14.02 -18.05 14.84
CA ARG A 295 -15.46 -17.84 15.12
C ARG A 295 -16.35 -18.93 14.52
N ASN A 296 -16.00 -19.44 13.33
CA ASN A 296 -16.77 -20.49 12.67
C ASN A 296 -16.52 -21.88 13.26
N LYS A 297 -15.37 -22.12 13.91
CA LYS A 297 -15.06 -23.39 14.58
C LYS A 297 -15.83 -23.61 15.90
N PHE A 298 -16.35 -22.54 16.51
CA PHE A 298 -17.10 -22.59 17.78
C PHE A 298 -18.60 -22.28 17.61
N LYS A 299 -19.10 -22.29 16.37
CA LYS A 299 -20.54 -22.19 16.03
C LYS A 299 -21.00 -23.57 15.55
#